data_AF-A0AA50NKP0-F1
#
_entry.id   AF-A0AA50NKP0-F1
#
_cell.length_a   1.000
_cell.length_b   1.000
_cell.length_c   1.000
_cell.angle_alpha   90.00
_cell.angle_beta   90.00
_cell.angle_gamma   90.00
#
_symmetry.space_group_name_H-M   'P 1'
#
loop_
_entity.id
_entity.type
_entity.pdbx_description
1 polymer ?
#
loop_
_entity_poly.entity_id
_entity_poly.type
_entity_poly.pdbx_seq_one_letter_code
_entity_poly.pdbx_strand_id
1 'polypeptide(L)'
;TRHARNCTAGAVYTYHEKKKDASASGYGTQSERVGKDSVKNFDCCSLTLQPCRNPVVTKEGYLFDKEAILEYVITKKNEYTRKLKQYEKQLKKDESERKELAAAEKEASLMKFMNREKNI
;
A
#
# COMPACT_ATOMS: atom_id res chain seq x y z
N THR A 1 11.83 6.62 -46.21
CA THR A 1 10.44 7.13 -46.25
C THR A 1 10.28 8.25 -45.24
N ARG A 2 9.88 9.46 -45.70
CA ARG A 2 9.79 10.69 -44.87
C ARG A 2 8.50 10.72 -44.02
N HIS A 3 8.30 9.69 -43.19
CA HIS A 3 7.09 9.61 -42.35
C HIS A 3 6.96 10.84 -41.43
N ALA A 4 8.09 11.38 -40.95
CA ALA A 4 8.16 12.58 -40.13
C ALA A 4 7.72 13.89 -40.81
N ARG A 5 7.49 13.89 -42.14
CA ARG A 5 6.98 15.07 -42.88
C ARG A 5 5.49 14.98 -43.23
N ASN A 6 4.82 13.90 -42.84
CA ASN A 6 3.38 13.80 -43.00
C ASN A 6 2.71 14.72 -41.99
N CYS A 7 1.81 15.60 -42.45
CA CYS A 7 1.07 16.55 -41.59
C CYS A 7 0.25 15.84 -40.49
N THR A 8 0.00 14.55 -40.64
CA THR A 8 -0.71 13.66 -39.70
C THR A 8 0.20 12.98 -38.67
N ALA A 9 1.52 13.10 -38.79
CA ALA A 9 2.49 12.47 -37.87
C ALA A 9 2.98 13.42 -36.75
N GLY A 10 2.57 14.68 -36.78
CA GLY A 10 2.86 15.65 -35.71
C GLY A 10 1.96 15.40 -34.49
N ALA A 11 2.52 15.48 -33.29
CA ALA A 11 1.70 15.51 -32.08
C ALA A 11 0.83 16.78 -32.08
N VAL A 12 -0.48 16.63 -31.86
CA VAL A 12 -1.44 17.75 -31.77
C VAL A 12 -1.00 18.76 -30.70
N TYR A 13 -0.49 18.24 -29.58
CA TYR A 13 0.06 19.05 -28.50
C TYR A 13 1.57 19.21 -28.63
N THR A 14 2.01 20.45 -28.52
CA THR A 14 3.42 20.82 -28.33
C THR A 14 3.93 20.30 -26.98
N TYR A 15 5.26 20.24 -26.86
CA TYR A 15 5.91 19.89 -25.61
C TYR A 15 5.51 20.81 -24.44
N HIS A 16 5.32 22.11 -24.69
CA HIS A 16 4.96 23.08 -23.66
C HIS A 16 3.52 22.92 -23.19
N GLU A 17 2.59 22.63 -24.09
CA GLU A 17 1.19 22.37 -23.70
C GLU A 17 1.08 21.11 -22.87
N LYS A 18 1.75 20.01 -23.26
CA LYS A 18 1.82 18.78 -22.45
C LYS A 18 2.38 19.04 -21.06
N LYS A 19 3.42 19.89 -20.94
CA LYS A 19 4.03 20.24 -19.66
C LYS A 19 3.08 21.08 -18.79
N LYS A 20 2.34 22.01 -19.40
CA LYS A 20 1.33 22.83 -18.72
C LYS A 20 0.16 21.98 -18.22
N ASP A 21 -0.34 21.07 -19.05
CA ASP A 21 -1.43 20.17 -18.69
C ASP A 21 -1.01 19.18 -17.60
N ALA A 22 0.21 18.63 -17.67
CA ALA A 22 0.78 17.79 -16.62
C ALA A 22 0.92 18.54 -15.27
N SER A 23 1.32 19.81 -15.30
CA SER A 23 1.40 20.65 -14.10
C SER A 23 0.02 20.96 -13.52
N ALA A 24 -0.96 21.31 -14.36
CA ALA A 24 -2.32 21.64 -13.92
C ALA A 24 -3.11 20.41 -13.43
N SER A 25 -2.94 19.26 -14.09
CA SER A 25 -3.63 18.02 -13.73
C SER A 25 -3.00 17.29 -12.53
N GLY A 26 -1.77 17.63 -12.15
CA GLY A 26 -1.03 16.91 -11.11
C GLY A 26 -0.65 15.46 -11.50
N TYR A 27 -0.85 15.07 -12.76
CA TYR A 27 -0.69 13.69 -13.22
C TYR A 27 0.55 13.53 -14.10
N GLY A 28 1.28 12.43 -13.90
CA GLY A 28 2.53 12.12 -14.61
C GLY A 28 3.80 12.52 -13.85
N THR A 29 4.96 12.30 -14.47
CA THR A 29 6.26 12.62 -13.86
C THR A 29 6.54 14.11 -13.96
N GLN A 30 6.52 14.81 -12.82
CA GLN A 30 6.90 16.21 -12.71
C GLN A 30 8.32 16.34 -12.20
N SER A 31 9.14 17.19 -12.85
CA SER A 31 10.45 17.57 -12.35
C SER A 31 10.44 19.03 -11.91
N GLU A 32 10.56 19.25 -10.61
CA GLU A 32 10.62 20.58 -10.02
C GLU A 32 11.80 20.68 -9.05
N ARG A 33 12.37 21.88 -8.93
CA ARG A 33 13.39 22.15 -7.92
C ARG A 33 12.71 22.33 -6.58
N VAL A 34 12.95 21.36 -5.71
CA VAL A 34 12.45 21.35 -4.35
C VAL A 34 13.27 22.33 -3.49
N GLY A 35 12.59 23.14 -2.68
CA GLY A 35 13.21 24.12 -1.78
C GLY A 35 13.73 23.52 -0.46
N LYS A 36 14.38 24.36 0.36
CA LYS A 36 14.89 23.97 1.70
C LYS A 36 13.75 23.54 2.64
N ASP A 37 12.60 24.16 2.49
CA ASP A 37 11.36 23.89 3.22
C ASP A 37 10.86 22.44 3.08
N SER A 38 11.26 21.75 2.02
CA SER A 38 10.91 20.34 1.83
C SER A 38 11.86 19.37 2.51
N VAL A 39 12.95 19.86 3.09
CA VAL A 39 13.89 19.07 3.87
C VAL A 39 13.64 19.34 5.34
N LYS A 40 13.49 18.28 6.12
CA LYS A 40 13.34 18.37 7.58
C LYS A 40 14.57 19.08 8.18
N ASN A 41 14.35 20.05 9.06
CA ASN A 41 15.44 20.66 9.84
C ASN A 41 16.12 19.63 10.76
N PHE A 42 17.37 19.92 11.13
CA PHE A 42 18.20 18.99 11.91
C PHE A 42 17.69 18.79 13.35
N ASP A 43 17.04 19.80 13.92
CA ASP A 43 16.50 19.86 15.28
C ASP A 43 15.03 19.40 15.36
N CYS A 44 14.43 19.05 14.23
CA CYS A 44 13.04 18.59 14.17
C CYS A 44 12.90 17.07 14.37
N CYS A 45 11.85 16.72 15.11
CA CYS A 45 11.40 15.35 15.32
C CYS A 45 10.99 14.71 13.98
N SER A 46 11.42 13.47 13.75
CA SER A 46 11.10 12.75 12.50
C SER A 46 9.66 12.23 12.43
N LEU A 47 8.85 12.38 13.49
CA LEU A 47 7.42 12.07 13.49
C LEU A 47 6.55 13.32 13.34
N THR A 48 6.80 14.35 14.15
CA THR A 48 5.94 15.55 14.19
C THR A 48 6.41 16.64 13.23
N LEU A 49 7.64 16.55 12.71
CA LEU A 49 8.30 17.60 11.92
C LEU A 49 8.41 18.96 12.63
N GLN A 50 8.20 18.99 13.94
CA GLN A 50 8.36 20.16 14.80
C GLN A 50 9.70 20.09 15.55
N PRO A 51 10.28 21.24 15.95
CA PRO A 51 11.47 21.28 16.79
C PRO A 51 11.28 20.44 18.06
N CYS A 52 12.26 19.60 18.39
CA CYS A 52 12.20 18.72 19.56
C CYS A 52 12.31 19.52 20.86
N ARG A 53 11.43 19.25 21.82
CA ARG A 53 11.56 19.78 23.20
C ARG A 53 12.51 18.92 24.03
N ASN A 54 12.33 17.60 23.98
CA ASN A 54 13.18 16.64 24.67
C ASN A 54 13.76 15.63 23.67
N PRO A 55 14.87 15.98 23.00
CA PRO A 55 15.41 15.18 21.91
C PRO A 55 15.95 13.84 22.38
N VAL A 56 15.54 12.78 21.70
CA VAL A 56 16.10 11.43 21.82
C VAL A 56 16.51 10.92 20.46
N VAL A 57 17.59 10.15 20.41
CA VAL A 57 18.19 9.67 19.16
C VAL A 57 18.25 8.14 19.16
N THR A 58 17.87 7.53 18.04
CA THR A 58 18.02 6.08 17.86
C THR A 58 19.47 5.72 17.52
N LYS A 59 19.84 4.44 17.62
CA LYS A 59 21.19 3.97 17.24
C LYS A 59 21.55 4.30 15.78
N GLU A 60 20.54 4.44 14.92
CA GLU A 60 20.69 4.78 13.50
C GLU A 60 20.81 6.29 13.25
N GLY A 61 20.67 7.12 14.29
CA GLY A 61 20.83 8.57 14.20
C GLY A 61 19.53 9.35 13.94
N TYR A 62 18.36 8.72 14.04
CA TYR A 62 17.10 9.44 13.86
C TYR A 62 16.71 10.22 15.12
N LEU A 63 16.42 11.51 14.95
CA LEU A 63 15.99 12.40 16.02
C LEU A 63 14.46 12.35 16.20
N PHE A 64 14.02 12.23 17.45
CA PHE A 64 12.61 12.28 17.85
C PHE A 64 12.44 13.11 19.12
N ASP A 65 11.23 13.61 19.32
CA ASP A 65 10.81 14.06 20.64
C ASP A 65 10.39 12.85 21.48
N LYS A 66 10.80 12.83 22.76
CA LYS A 66 10.63 11.69 23.66
C LYS A 66 9.17 11.26 23.80
N GLU A 67 8.26 12.22 23.95
CA GLU A 67 6.83 11.95 24.11
C GLU A 67 6.25 11.33 22.83
N ALA A 68 6.55 11.95 21.68
CA ALA A 68 6.05 11.52 20.38
C ALA A 68 6.47 10.09 20.01
N ILE A 69 7.75 9.73 20.23
CA ILE A 69 8.23 8.38 19.89
C ILE A 69 7.63 7.32 20.81
N LEU A 70 7.43 7.61 22.10
CA LEU A 70 6.84 6.67 23.04
C LEU A 70 5.36 6.42 22.72
N GLU A 71 4.61 7.48 22.47
CA GLU A 71 3.21 7.39 22.06
C GLU A 71 3.07 6.60 20.75
N TYR A 72 3.93 6.88 19.77
CA TYR A 72 3.97 6.15 18.51
C TYR A 72 4.21 4.65 18.71
N VAL A 73 5.21 4.28 19.52
CA VAL A 73 5.55 2.88 19.79
C VAL A 73 4.38 2.14 20.46
N ILE A 74 3.74 2.74 21.45
CA ILE A 74 2.58 2.13 22.14
C ILE A 74 1.42 1.95 21.15
N THR A 75 1.09 3.00 20.40
CA THR A 75 0.00 3.00 19.42
C THR A 75 0.22 1.91 18.37
N LYS A 76 1.43 1.82 17.80
CA LYS A 76 1.76 0.81 16.79
C LYS A 76 1.76 -0.61 17.34
N LYS A 77 2.27 -0.85 18.55
CA LYS A 77 2.18 -2.17 19.19
C LYS A 77 0.73 -2.62 19.37
N ASN A 78 -0.15 -1.73 19.80
CA ASN A 78 -1.57 -2.02 19.94
C ASN A 78 -2.25 -2.29 18.59
N GLU A 79 -1.95 -1.49 17.58
CA GLU A 79 -2.43 -1.68 16.21
C GLU A 79 -2.03 -3.04 15.65
N TYR A 80 -0.74 -3.41 15.77
CA TYR A 80 -0.24 -4.70 15.30
C TYR A 80 -0.87 -5.88 16.04
N THR A 81 -1.03 -5.77 17.36
CA THR A 81 -1.71 -6.81 18.14
C THR A 81 -3.15 -7.02 17.65
N ARG A 82 -3.88 -5.95 17.33
CA ARG A 82 -5.24 -6.03 16.78
C ARG A 82 -5.25 -6.67 15.38
N LYS A 83 -4.35 -6.24 14.50
CA LYS A 83 -4.23 -6.77 13.13
C LYS A 83 -3.85 -8.26 13.12
N LEU A 84 -2.91 -8.67 13.98
CA LEU A 84 -2.52 -10.08 14.13
C LEU A 84 -3.70 -10.94 14.57
N LYS A 85 -4.47 -10.51 15.58
CA LYS A 85 -5.68 -11.23 16.02
C LYS A 85 -6.73 -11.35 14.92
N GLN A 86 -6.93 -10.29 14.13
CA GLN A 86 -7.84 -10.31 12.99
C GLN A 86 -7.38 -11.30 11.92
N TYR A 87 -6.08 -11.28 11.61
CA TYR A 87 -5.47 -12.20 10.65
C TYR A 87 -5.59 -13.66 11.08
N GLU A 88 -5.29 -13.97 12.35
CA GLU A 88 -5.45 -15.33 12.90
C GLU A 88 -6.91 -15.80 12.86
N LYS A 89 -7.87 -14.91 13.15
CA LYS A 89 -9.29 -15.22 13.05
C LYS A 89 -9.70 -15.51 11.60
N GLN A 90 -9.18 -14.74 10.65
CA GLN A 90 -9.43 -14.96 9.23
C GLN A 90 -8.89 -16.31 8.77
N LEU A 91 -7.65 -16.64 9.13
CA LEU A 91 -7.04 -17.93 8.79
C LEU A 91 -7.87 -19.12 9.30
N LYS A 92 -8.34 -19.06 10.55
CA LYS A 92 -9.18 -20.12 11.13
C LYS A 92 -10.51 -20.28 10.38
N LYS A 93 -11.12 -19.16 9.99
CA LYS A 93 -12.37 -19.15 9.22
C LYS A 93 -12.15 -19.73 7.82
N ASP A 94 -11.09 -19.32 7.13
CA ASP A 94 -10.75 -19.84 5.81
C ASP A 94 -10.44 -21.34 5.86
N GLU A 95 -9.79 -21.81 6.94
CA GLU A 95 -9.52 -23.24 7.15
C GLU A 95 -10.80 -24.04 7.39
N SER A 96 -11.74 -23.53 8.20
CA SER A 96 -13.03 -24.20 8.43
C SER A 96 -13.86 -24.25 7.15
N GLU A 97 -13.96 -23.15 6.42
CA GLU A 97 -14.70 -23.10 5.14
C GLU A 97 -14.11 -24.07 4.11
N ARG A 98 -12.77 -24.17 4.02
CA ARG A 98 -12.10 -25.16 3.15
C ARG A 98 -12.41 -26.60 3.57
N LYS A 99 -12.43 -26.90 4.87
CA LYS A 99 -12.77 -28.23 5.38
C LYS A 99 -14.23 -28.58 5.09
N GLU A 100 -15.14 -27.64 5.28
CA GLU A 100 -16.56 -27.81 4.98
C GLU A 100 -16.80 -28.04 3.49
N LEU A 101 -16.18 -27.24 2.60
CA LEU A 101 -16.25 -27.43 1.15
C LEU A 101 -15.70 -28.80 0.73
N ALA A 102 -14.54 -29.21 1.27
CA ALA A 102 -13.94 -30.51 0.97
C ALA A 102 -14.81 -31.68 1.47
N ALA A 103 -15.50 -31.52 2.61
CA ALA A 103 -16.44 -32.52 3.12
C ALA A 103 -17.69 -32.61 2.22
N ALA A 104 -18.27 -31.48 1.84
CA ALA A 104 -19.42 -31.41 0.95
C ALA A 104 -19.11 -32.01 -0.44
N GLU A 105 -17.91 -31.76 -0.98
CA GLU A 105 -17.47 -32.35 -2.25
C GLU A 105 -17.36 -33.88 -2.17
N LYS A 106 -16.81 -34.41 -1.06
CA LYS A 106 -16.74 -35.85 -0.81
C LYS A 106 -18.12 -36.49 -0.70
N GLU A 107 -19.03 -35.86 0.03
CA GLU A 107 -20.41 -36.33 0.18
C GLU A 107 -21.16 -36.31 -1.16
N ALA A 108 -21.01 -35.25 -1.94
CA ALA A 108 -21.58 -35.15 -3.29
C ALA A 108 -21.04 -36.25 -4.23
N SER A 109 -19.73 -36.55 -4.15
CA SER A 109 -19.11 -37.63 -4.91
C SER A 109 -19.64 -39.01 -4.51
N LEU A 110 -19.78 -39.27 -3.21
CA LEU A 110 -20.39 -40.50 -2.68
C LEU A 110 -21.85 -40.65 -3.12
N MET A 111 -22.66 -39.61 -2.99
CA MET A 111 -24.06 -39.59 -3.46
C MET A 111 -24.16 -39.89 -4.96
N LYS A 112 -23.30 -39.27 -5.77
CA LYS A 112 -23.22 -39.52 -7.21
C LYS A 112 -22.84 -40.97 -7.52
N PHE A 113 -21.90 -41.54 -6.76
CA PHE A 113 -21.52 -42.95 -6.89
C PHE A 113 -22.69 -43.88 -6.54
N MET A 114 -23.32 -43.70 -5.38
CA MET A 114 -24.45 -44.53 -4.94
C MET A 114 -25.64 -44.47 -5.91
N ASN A 115 -25.94 -43.30 -6.47
CA ASN A 115 -27.00 -43.15 -7.46
C ASN A 115 -26.69 -43.88 -8.77
N ARG A 116 -25.40 -43.96 -9.15
CA ARG A 116 -24.98 -44.72 -10.33
C ARG A 116 -25.12 -46.23 -10.11
N GLU A 117 -24.71 -46.73 -8.94
CA GLU A 117 -24.81 -48.16 -8.61
C GLU A 117 -26.27 -48.64 -8.46
N LYS A 118 -27.19 -47.77 -8.01
CA LYS A 118 -28.63 -48.08 -7.90
C LYS A 118 -29.36 -48.14 -9.24
N ASN A 119 -28.75 -47.65 -10.32
CA ASN A 119 -29.35 -47.56 -11.65
C ASN A 119 -28.82 -48.66 -12.61
N ILE A 120 -28.18 -49.69 -12.03
CA ILE A 120 -27.75 -50.96 -12.65
C ILE A 120 -28.63 -52.07 -12.06
#